data_AF-A0A2C5YW93-F1
#
_entry.id   AF-A0A2C5YW93-F1
#
_cell.length_a   1.000
_cell.length_b   1.000
_cell.length_c   1.000
_cell.angle_alpha   90.00
_cell.angle_beta   90.00
_cell.angle_gamma   90.00
#
_symmetry.space_group_name_H-M   'P 1'
#
loop_
_entity.id
_entity.type
_entity.pdbx_description
1 polymer ?
#
loop_
_entity_poly.entity_id
_entity_poly.type
_entity_poly.pdbx_seq_one_letter_code
_entity_poly.pdbx_strand_id
1 'polypeptide(L)'
;MGRTTVLSLRIFQFFLAAVNLGLSAYIVNWYQVTTIRGSPPSVSLLVFAAILSLLSIGCLELAPRLFPRANRPGVILGVEAVNAVFYFVAFISHAVFLGSLAMCHGVVCSVSRVDSVVAAAGFCAWVASTILTTRDMFLAGLVRPNDKPEGMDEP
;
A
#
# COMPACT_ATOMS: atom_id res chain seq x y z
N MET A 1 5.91 13.96 11.32
CA MET A 1 4.50 14.14 10.90
C MET A 1 3.55 14.29 12.08
N GLY A 2 2.46 15.06 11.92
CA GLY A 2 1.39 15.15 12.91
C GLY A 2 0.62 13.83 13.03
N ARG A 3 0.24 13.43 14.25
CA ARG A 3 -0.48 12.17 14.54
C ARG A 3 -1.77 12.03 13.73
N THR A 4 -2.47 13.13 13.47
CA THR A 4 -3.68 13.18 12.65
C THR A 4 -3.41 12.88 11.18
N THR A 5 -2.35 13.46 10.59
CA THR A 5 -1.95 13.22 9.20
C THR A 5 -1.63 11.75 8.94
N VAL A 6 -0.89 11.11 9.84
CA VAL A 6 -0.55 9.69 9.73
C VAL A 6 -1.81 8.83 9.79
N LEU A 7 -2.70 9.10 10.76
CA LEU A 7 -3.94 8.36 10.92
C LEU A 7 -4.84 8.49 9.69
N SER A 8 -5.03 9.71 9.18
CA SER A 8 -5.83 9.97 7.97
C SER A 8 -5.30 9.20 6.77
N LEU A 9 -3.97 9.16 6.59
CA LEU A 9 -3.34 8.47 5.48
C LEU A 9 -3.50 6.93 5.61
N ARG A 10 -3.40 6.39 6.82
CA ARG A 10 -3.64 4.96 7.10
C ARG A 10 -5.10 4.57 6.85
N ILE A 11 -6.05 5.38 7.29
CA ILE A 11 -7.49 5.15 7.03
C ILE A 11 -7.77 5.14 5.53
N PHE A 12 -7.17 6.09 4.79
CA PHE A 12 -7.33 6.16 3.35
C PHE A 12 -6.72 4.95 2.63
N GLN A 13 -5.51 4.51 3.02
CA GLN A 13 -4.88 3.30 2.52
C GLN A 13 -5.72 2.05 2.81
N PHE A 14 -6.28 1.95 4.01
CA PHE A 14 -7.15 0.84 4.42
C PHE A 14 -8.41 0.80 3.55
N PHE A 15 -9.06 1.94 3.38
CA PHE A 15 -10.26 2.06 2.55
C PHE A 15 -9.99 1.63 1.10
N LEU A 16 -8.91 2.14 0.49
CA LEU A 16 -8.51 1.76 -0.86
C LEU A 16 -8.22 0.26 -0.99
N ALA A 17 -7.52 -0.33 0.00
CA ALA A 17 -7.22 -1.75 0.00
C ALA A 17 -8.47 -2.62 0.15
N ALA A 18 -9.42 -2.21 1.01
CA ALA A 18 -10.69 -2.92 1.19
C ALA A 18 -11.57 -2.86 -0.07
N VAL A 19 -11.63 -1.69 -0.72
CA VAL A 19 -12.36 -1.53 -1.99
C VAL A 19 -11.73 -2.38 -3.09
N ASN A 20 -10.40 -2.34 -3.29
CA ASN A 20 -9.72 -3.21 -4.26
C ASN A 20 -10.00 -4.69 -3.97
N LEU A 21 -9.89 -5.12 -2.71
CA LEU A 21 -10.16 -6.52 -2.36
C LEU A 21 -11.59 -6.94 -2.72
N GLY A 22 -12.58 -6.08 -2.44
CA GLY A 22 -13.98 -6.33 -2.79
C GLY A 22 -14.23 -6.39 -4.29
N LEU A 23 -13.69 -5.44 -5.05
CA LEU A 23 -13.83 -5.39 -6.51
C LEU A 23 -13.12 -6.59 -7.16
N SER A 24 -11.87 -6.87 -6.79
CA SER A 24 -11.13 -8.01 -7.31
C SER A 24 -11.80 -9.34 -6.94
N ALA A 25 -12.32 -9.50 -5.71
CA ALA A 25 -13.05 -10.70 -5.31
C ALA A 25 -14.34 -10.90 -6.13
N TYR A 26 -15.06 -9.82 -6.42
CA TYR A 26 -16.23 -9.86 -7.31
C TYR A 26 -15.84 -10.35 -8.71
N ILE A 27 -14.75 -9.82 -9.28
CA ILE A 27 -14.24 -10.23 -10.60
C ILE A 27 -13.88 -11.72 -10.59
N VAL A 28 -13.14 -12.19 -9.58
CA VAL A 28 -12.77 -13.60 -9.42
C VAL A 28 -14.00 -14.49 -9.36
N ASN A 29 -14.98 -14.13 -8.51
CA ASN A 29 -16.23 -14.88 -8.38
C ASN A 29 -17.00 -14.94 -9.70
N TRP A 30 -17.07 -13.83 -10.44
CA TRP A 30 -17.73 -13.80 -11.74
C TRP A 30 -17.07 -14.75 -12.74
N TYR A 31 -15.74 -14.79 -12.79
CA TYR A 31 -15.02 -15.73 -13.66
C TYR A 31 -15.31 -17.18 -13.28
N GLN A 32 -15.35 -17.52 -11.99
CA GLN A 32 -15.61 -18.89 -11.55
C GLN A 32 -17.05 -19.36 -11.81
N VAL A 33 -18.04 -18.48 -11.65
CA VAL A 33 -19.46 -18.85 -11.82
C VAL A 33 -19.88 -18.80 -13.29
N THR A 34 -19.33 -17.87 -14.07
CA THR A 34 -19.83 -17.56 -15.43
C THR A 34 -18.96 -18.15 -16.53
N THR A 35 -17.69 -18.47 -16.26
CA THR A 35 -16.73 -18.91 -17.27
C THR A 35 -16.11 -20.26 -16.89
N ILE A 36 -15.89 -21.13 -17.88
CA ILE A 36 -15.18 -22.42 -17.69
C ILE A 36 -13.67 -22.21 -17.50
N ARG A 37 -13.15 -21.03 -17.86
CA ARG A 37 -11.77 -20.61 -17.66
C ARG A 37 -11.60 -19.98 -16.28
N GLY A 38 -10.53 -20.34 -15.59
CA GLY A 38 -10.15 -19.74 -14.31
C GLY A 38 -9.86 -18.24 -14.41
N SER A 39 -9.85 -17.58 -13.25
CA SER A 39 -9.57 -16.14 -13.14
C SER A 39 -8.17 -15.80 -13.68
N PRO A 40 -8.01 -14.67 -14.39
CA PRO A 40 -6.72 -14.24 -14.92
C PRO A 40 -5.73 -13.92 -13.77
N PRO A 41 -4.43 -14.26 -13.94
CA PRO A 41 -3.42 -14.08 -12.89
C PRO A 41 -3.19 -12.61 -12.49
N SER A 42 -3.51 -11.65 -13.38
CA SER A 42 -3.43 -10.21 -13.08
C SER A 42 -4.39 -9.79 -11.97
N VAL A 43 -5.60 -10.36 -11.92
CA VAL A 43 -6.59 -10.08 -10.86
C VAL A 43 -6.16 -10.74 -9.55
N SER A 44 -5.61 -11.96 -9.61
CA SER A 44 -5.05 -12.62 -8.42
C SER A 44 -3.90 -11.84 -7.78
N LEU A 45 -3.09 -11.14 -8.60
CA LEU A 45 -2.05 -10.22 -8.13
C LEU A 45 -2.63 -9.01 -7.38
N LEU A 46 -3.74 -8.42 -7.84
CA LEU A 46 -4.43 -7.35 -7.10
C LEU A 46 -4.97 -7.85 -5.75
N VAL A 47 -5.59 -9.03 -5.73
CA VAL A 47 -6.08 -9.64 -4.48
C VAL A 47 -4.93 -9.82 -3.49
N PHE A 48 -3.80 -10.36 -3.95
CA PHE A 48 -2.61 -10.51 -3.12
C PHE A 48 -2.10 -9.16 -2.60
N ALA A 49 -1.97 -8.15 -3.46
CA ALA A 49 -1.53 -6.81 -3.08
C ALA A 49 -2.47 -6.15 -2.06
N ALA A 50 -3.79 -6.31 -2.22
CA ALA A 50 -4.79 -5.79 -1.31
C ALA A 50 -4.72 -6.47 0.08
N ILE A 51 -4.58 -7.80 0.12
CA ILE A 51 -4.40 -8.55 1.37
C ILE A 51 -3.10 -8.16 2.06
N LEU A 52 -2.00 -8.07 1.31
CA LEU A 52 -0.70 -7.65 1.85
C LEU A 52 -0.77 -6.23 2.42
N SER A 53 -1.50 -5.33 1.76
CA SER A 53 -1.75 -3.97 2.21
C SER A 53 -2.52 -3.92 3.52
N LEU A 54 -3.60 -4.71 3.65
CA LEU A 54 -4.37 -4.81 4.89
C LEU A 54 -3.51 -5.37 6.04
N LEU A 55 -2.74 -6.41 5.76
CA LEU A 55 -1.81 -6.98 6.72
C LEU A 55 -0.75 -5.97 7.15
N SER A 56 -0.19 -5.21 6.20
CA SER A 56 0.83 -4.20 6.45
C SER A 56 0.31 -3.06 7.31
N ILE A 57 -0.91 -2.58 7.07
CA ILE A 57 -1.56 -1.58 7.91
C ILE A 57 -1.76 -2.14 9.33
N GLY A 58 -2.26 -3.38 9.43
CA GLY A 58 -2.38 -4.08 10.70
C GLY A 58 -1.04 -4.15 11.45
N CYS A 59 0.02 -4.62 10.79
CA CYS A 59 1.36 -4.68 11.36
C CYS A 59 1.89 -3.32 11.81
N LEU A 60 1.63 -2.24 11.06
CA LEU A 60 2.10 -0.88 11.42
C LEU A 60 1.35 -0.30 12.63
N GLU A 61 0.06 -0.59 12.79
CA GLU A 61 -0.73 -0.17 13.96
C GLU A 61 -0.45 -1.04 15.20
N LEU A 62 -0.16 -2.33 14.97
CA LEU A 62 0.15 -3.30 16.02
C LEU A 62 1.63 -3.23 16.48
N ALA A 63 2.56 -2.85 15.60
CA ALA A 63 3.99 -2.71 15.90
C ALA A 63 4.30 -1.88 17.15
N PRO A 64 3.73 -0.67 17.34
CA PRO A 64 3.98 0.11 18.55
C PRO A 64 3.40 -0.53 19.82
N ARG A 65 2.42 -1.45 19.69
CA ARG A 65 1.78 -2.12 20.84
C ARG A 65 2.47 -3.43 21.22
N LEU A 66 2.94 -4.21 20.25
CA LEU A 66 3.47 -5.55 20.46
C LEU A 66 4.99 -5.59 20.57
N PHE A 67 5.72 -4.74 19.83
CA PHE A 67 7.18 -4.81 19.78
C PHE A 67 7.81 -3.40 19.68
N PRO A 68 7.94 -2.68 20.81
CA PRO A 68 8.61 -1.36 20.84
C PRO A 68 10.07 -1.42 20.35
N ARG A 69 10.72 -2.60 20.39
CA ARG A 69 12.07 -2.82 19.85
C ARG A 69 12.13 -3.02 18.33
N ALA A 70 11.01 -3.38 17.69
CA ALA A 70 10.94 -3.58 16.24
C ALA A 70 10.58 -2.29 15.48
N ASN A 71 10.35 -1.18 16.20
CA ASN A 71 10.10 0.14 15.62
C ASN A 71 11.36 0.79 15.04
N ARG A 72 12.13 0.00 14.27
CA ARG A 72 13.28 0.51 13.53
C ARG A 72 12.73 1.26 12.30
N PRO A 73 13.18 2.49 12.05
CA PRO A 73 12.70 3.29 10.92
C PRO A 73 12.83 2.55 9.58
N GLY A 74 13.89 1.76 9.39
CA GLY A 74 14.09 0.97 8.17
C GLY A 74 13.02 -0.12 7.92
N VAL A 75 12.42 -0.69 8.97
CA VAL A 75 11.37 -1.71 8.81
C VAL A 75 10.08 -1.08 8.31
N ILE A 76 9.72 0.09 8.84
CA ILE A 76 8.55 0.86 8.39
C ILE A 76 8.71 1.23 6.92
N LEU A 77 9.87 1.78 6.55
CA LEU A 77 10.16 2.15 5.16
C LEU A 77 10.11 0.93 4.23
N GLY A 78 10.65 -0.21 4.68
CA GLY A 78 10.59 -1.47 3.94
C GLY A 78 9.15 -1.91 3.66
N VAL A 79 8.28 -1.90 4.67
CA VAL A 79 6.86 -2.26 4.52
C VAL A 79 6.16 -1.32 3.54
N GLU A 80 6.37 -0.01 3.66
CA GLU A 80 5.76 0.98 2.76
C GLU A 80 6.24 0.81 1.31
N ALA A 81 7.54 0.61 1.10
CA ALA A 81 8.12 0.38 -0.22
C ALA A 81 7.62 -0.93 -0.86
N VAL A 82 7.55 -2.01 -0.08
CA VAL A 82 7.04 -3.30 -0.55
C VAL A 82 5.61 -3.16 -1.05
N ASN A 83 4.72 -2.50 -0.29
CA ASN A 83 3.34 -2.28 -0.74
C ASN A 83 3.27 -1.41 -2.00
N ALA A 84 4.07 -0.34 -2.08
CA ALA A 84 4.12 0.49 -3.27
C ALA A 84 4.53 -0.32 -4.52
N VAL A 85 5.56 -1.16 -4.42
CA VAL A 85 6.01 -2.00 -5.54
C VAL A 85 4.94 -3.02 -5.94
N PHE A 86 4.31 -3.70 -4.98
CA PHE A 86 3.26 -4.66 -5.29
C PHE A 86 2.04 -4.01 -5.94
N TYR A 87 1.59 -2.85 -5.46
CA TYR A 87 0.52 -2.11 -6.12
C TYR A 87 0.91 -1.64 -7.52
N PHE A 88 2.15 -1.18 -7.72
CA PHE A 88 2.66 -0.78 -9.02
C PHE A 88 2.58 -1.92 -10.05
N VAL A 89 3.13 -3.09 -9.69
CA VAL A 89 3.14 -4.26 -10.57
C VAL A 89 1.72 -4.78 -10.80
N ALA A 90 0.88 -4.84 -9.76
CA ALA A 90 -0.49 -5.33 -9.85
C ALA A 90 -1.36 -4.45 -10.77
N PHE A 91 -1.36 -3.12 -10.57
CA PHE A 91 -2.19 -2.24 -11.39
C PHE A 91 -1.74 -2.21 -12.86
N ILE A 92 -0.43 -2.23 -13.13
CA ILE A 92 0.10 -2.26 -14.50
C ILE A 92 -0.27 -3.58 -15.18
N SER A 93 -0.10 -4.72 -14.49
CA SER A 93 -0.49 -6.03 -15.03
C SER A 93 -1.97 -6.07 -15.38
N HIS A 94 -2.83 -5.51 -14.53
CA HIS A 94 -4.27 -5.46 -14.75
C HIS A 94 -4.66 -4.47 -15.86
N ALA A 95 -4.01 -3.31 -15.95
CA ALA A 95 -4.23 -2.34 -17.01
C ALA A 95 -3.83 -2.88 -18.39
N VAL A 96 -2.69 -3.57 -18.49
CA VAL A 96 -2.25 -4.24 -19.72
C VAL A 96 -3.22 -5.35 -20.10
N PHE A 97 -3.68 -6.14 -19.13
CA PHE A 97 -4.71 -7.14 -19.36
C PHE A 97 -5.96 -6.48 -19.95
N LEU A 98 -6.52 -5.45 -19.31
CA LEU A 98 -7.69 -4.71 -19.78
C LEU A 98 -7.50 -4.12 -21.18
N GLY A 99 -6.33 -3.55 -21.46
CA GLY A 99 -6.00 -2.97 -22.77
C GLY A 99 -5.92 -4.01 -23.89
N SER A 100 -5.65 -5.28 -23.57
CA SER A 100 -5.59 -6.38 -24.53
C SER A 100 -6.96 -6.97 -24.90
N LEU A 101 -8.03 -6.66 -24.14
CA LEU A 101 -9.37 -7.12 -24.49
C LEU A 101 -9.97 -6.24 -25.60
N ALA A 102 -10.12 -6.82 -26.80
CA ALA A 102 -10.71 -6.14 -27.95
C ALA A 102 -12.17 -5.67 -27.73
N MET A 103 -12.92 -6.35 -26.86
CA MET A 103 -14.29 -5.98 -26.48
C MET A 103 -14.48 -6.24 -24.99
N CYS A 104 -14.54 -5.17 -24.21
CA CYS A 104 -14.83 -5.20 -22.77
C CYS A 104 -16.14 -4.44 -22.55
N HIS A 105 -17.25 -5.18 -22.41
CA HIS A 105 -18.59 -4.63 -22.23
C HIS A 105 -19.29 -5.29 -21.03
N GLY A 106 -20.23 -4.57 -20.41
CA GLY A 106 -20.99 -5.04 -19.25
C GLY A 106 -20.38 -4.64 -17.89
N VAL A 107 -21.05 -5.10 -16.83
CA VAL A 107 -20.77 -4.69 -15.45
C VAL A 107 -19.37 -5.07 -14.98
N VAL A 108 -18.88 -6.26 -15.34
CA VAL A 108 -17.55 -6.74 -14.95
C VAL A 108 -16.44 -5.89 -15.55
N CYS A 109 -16.63 -5.41 -16.78
CA CYS A 109 -15.69 -4.51 -17.41
C CYS A 109 -15.63 -3.17 -16.68
N SER A 110 -16.79 -2.60 -16.34
CA SER A 110 -16.87 -1.36 -15.57
C SER A 110 -16.18 -1.52 -14.20
N VAL A 111 -16.49 -2.62 -13.50
CA VAL A 111 -15.87 -2.97 -12.21
C VAL A 111 -14.36 -3.11 -12.34
N SER A 112 -13.85 -3.79 -13.38
CA SER A 112 -12.40 -3.96 -13.59
C SER A 112 -11.67 -2.64 -13.90
N ARG A 113 -12.33 -1.71 -14.61
CA ARG A 113 -11.78 -0.36 -14.84
C ARG A 113 -11.71 0.42 -13.54
N VAL A 114 -12.76 0.34 -12.71
CA VAL A 114 -12.76 0.96 -11.38
C VAL A 114 -11.67 0.34 -10.50
N ASP A 115 -11.51 -0.99 -10.52
CA ASP A 115 -10.47 -1.72 -9.77
C ASP A 115 -9.07 -1.23 -10.18
N SER A 116 -8.83 -1.04 -11.48
CA SER A 116 -7.56 -0.47 -11.99
C SER A 116 -7.28 0.93 -11.44
N VAL A 117 -8.31 1.80 -11.39
CA VAL A 117 -8.17 3.18 -10.89
C VAL A 117 -7.96 3.20 -9.37
N VAL A 118 -8.69 2.36 -8.62
CA VAL A 118 -8.54 2.25 -7.16
C VAL A 118 -7.17 1.66 -6.81
N ALA A 119 -6.66 0.70 -7.58
CA ALA A 119 -5.30 0.18 -7.42
C ALA A 119 -4.23 1.25 -7.71
N ALA A 120 -4.41 2.08 -8.75
CA ALA A 120 -3.51 3.20 -9.03
C ALA A 120 -3.55 4.27 -7.91
N ALA A 121 -4.74 4.57 -7.36
CA ALA A 121 -4.86 5.44 -6.20
C ALA A 121 -4.17 4.85 -4.96
N GLY A 122 -4.30 3.53 -4.76
CA GLY A 122 -3.58 2.78 -3.73
C GLY A 122 -2.06 2.93 -3.86
N PHE A 123 -1.52 2.75 -5.07
CA PHE A 123 -0.11 2.98 -5.37
C PHE A 123 0.34 4.39 -4.96
N CYS A 124 -0.37 5.43 -5.40
CA CYS A 124 -0.07 6.82 -5.05
C CYS A 124 -0.10 7.06 -3.54
N ALA A 125 -1.08 6.49 -2.83
CA ALA A 125 -1.19 6.60 -1.38
C ALA A 125 -0.01 5.94 -0.65
N TRP A 126 0.45 4.78 -1.11
CA TRP A 126 1.64 4.11 -0.56
C TRP A 126 2.92 4.89 -0.86
N VAL A 127 3.09 5.39 -2.08
CA VAL A 127 4.24 6.24 -2.45
C VAL A 127 4.28 7.53 -1.62
N ALA A 128 3.14 8.20 -1.46
CA ALA A 128 3.05 9.40 -0.63
C ALA A 128 3.47 9.11 0.82
N SER A 129 3.02 7.98 1.38
CA SER A 129 3.45 7.51 2.70
C SER A 129 4.97 7.36 2.76
N THR A 130 5.55 6.61 1.81
CA THR A 130 7.00 6.35 1.75
C THR A 130 7.80 7.65 1.69
N ILE A 131 7.37 8.62 0.88
CA ILE A 131 8.05 9.92 0.75
C ILE A 131 8.02 10.68 2.08
N LEU A 132 6.87 10.70 2.75
CA LEU A 132 6.72 11.45 4.00
C LEU A 132 7.52 10.79 5.13
N THR A 133 7.45 9.46 5.24
CA THR A 133 8.27 8.66 6.16
C THR A 133 9.77 8.88 5.92
N THR A 134 10.19 8.91 4.65
CA THR A 134 11.59 9.16 4.27
C THR A 134 12.02 10.57 4.67
N ARG A 135 11.19 11.60 4.41
CA ARG A 135 11.48 12.98 4.81
C ARG A 135 11.62 13.10 6.32
N ASP A 136 10.73 12.49 7.09
CA ASP A 136 10.80 12.48 8.56
C ASP A 136 12.10 11.84 9.05
N MET A 137 12.57 10.76 8.41
CA MET A 137 13.86 10.13 8.74
C MET A 137 15.05 11.03 8.45
N PHE A 138 15.09 11.68 7.28
CA PHE A 138 16.16 12.60 6.93
C PHE A 138 16.19 13.82 7.86
N LEU A 139 15.04 14.42 8.17
CA LEU A 139 14.95 15.55 9.10
C LEU A 139 15.37 15.15 10.53
N ALA A 140 14.94 13.99 11.02
CA ALA A 140 15.37 13.48 12.32
C ALA A 140 16.88 13.20 12.38
N GLY A 141 17.49 12.78 11.25
CA GLY A 141 18.93 12.64 11.12
C GLY A 141 19.69 13.97 11.11
N LEU A 142 19.14 15.00 10.45
CA LEU A 142 19.74 16.34 10.33
C LEU A 142 19.65 17.18 11.62
N VAL A 143 18.70 16.90 12.52
CA VAL A 143 18.59 17.56 13.84
C VAL A 143 19.63 17.02 14.84
N ARG A 144 20.20 15.85 14.58
CA ARG A 144 21.17 15.16 15.46
C ARG A 144 22.68 15.55 15.41
N PRO A 145 23.15 16.65 14.78
CA PRO A 145 24.58 17.02 14.86
C PRO A 145 25.05 17.81 16.09
N ASN A 146 24.20 18.50 16.88
CA ASN A 146 24.71 19.54 17.80
C ASN A 146 24.23 19.52 19.26
N ASP A 147 23.59 18.45 19.73
CA ASP A 147 23.34 18.25 21.16
C ASP A 147 24.36 17.26 21.74
N LYS A 148 25.62 17.69 21.78
CA LYS A 148 26.55 17.22 22.81
C LYS A 148 26.69 18.39 23.78
N PRO A 149 26.16 18.33 25.02
CA PRO A 149 26.62 19.25 26.04
C PRO A 149 28.11 18.96 26.26
N GLU A 150 28.97 19.79 25.68
CA GLU A 150 30.34 19.97 26.16
C GLU A 150 30.23 20.58 27.55
N GLY A 151 30.31 19.70 28.55
CA GLY A 151 30.15 20.06 29.94
C GLY A 151 30.72 18.97 30.83
N MET A 152 32.03 18.81 30.78
CA MET A 152 32.81 18.45 31.97
C MET A 152 34.31 18.75 31.75
N ASP A 153 34.64 20.04 31.66
CA ASP A 153 35.93 20.54 32.13
C ASP A 153 35.64 21.35 33.41
N GLU A 154 36.07 20.82 34.56
CA GLU A 154 36.67 21.53 35.72
C GLU A 154 36.64 20.62 36.97
N PRO A 155 37.57 20.77 37.94
CA PRO A 155 38.91 21.40 37.92
C PRO A 155 40.07 20.42 38.25
#